data_AF-A0A656DBY8-F1
#
_entry.id   AF-A0A656DBY8-F1
#
_cell.length_a   1.000
_cell.length_b   1.000
_cell.length_c   1.000
_cell.angle_alpha   90.00
_cell.angle_beta   90.00
_cell.angle_gamma   90.00
#
_symmetry.space_group_name_H-M   'P 1'
#
loop_
_entity.id
_entity.type
_entity.pdbx_description
1 polymer ?
#
loop_
_entity_poly.entity_id
_entity_poly.type
_entity_poly.pdbx_seq_one_letter_code
_entity_poly.pdbx_strand_id
1 'polypeptide(L)'
;WGVDRIDADVSSTKAGDGTGSVTGVRVYIIDTGIQLNHPDLNVVGGVDFTGKGTADDGNGHGTHVAGIVGAKDDNNYVVGVAPGVELFAVKVLGDNGSGSFSNVISGVDFVTQQKLNNPSLPIVANMSLGARTGTTYNSLDNAVVNSIKAGVVYTIAAGNDGADAKNYSPAHVKEAITVGAYDESNKFATFSNWGSLLDINAPGVRILSTYIGSSTATLSGTSMAAPHVAGAAALYLSRNPSATPQQVRDRLVADGKAWVSVNKPRTTNLSVYVGNY
;
A
#
# COMPACT_ATOMS: atom_id res chain seq x y z
N TRP A 1 -11.56 4.30 -11.82
CA TRP A 1 -11.76 2.88 -12.13
C TRP A 1 -11.27 1.98 -11.01
N GLY A 2 -10.05 2.16 -10.45
CA GLY A 2 -9.55 1.26 -9.40
C GLY A 2 -10.43 1.20 -8.13
N VAL A 3 -10.81 2.35 -7.57
CA VAL A 3 -11.71 2.48 -6.41
C VAL A 3 -13.07 1.79 -6.65
N ASP A 4 -13.75 2.18 -7.74
CA ASP A 4 -15.00 1.58 -8.22
C ASP A 4 -14.85 0.06 -8.43
N ARG A 5 -13.75 -0.38 -9.04
CA ARG A 5 -13.51 -1.79 -9.34
C ARG A 5 -13.44 -2.69 -8.10
N ILE A 6 -12.95 -2.17 -6.98
CA ILE A 6 -12.84 -2.92 -5.73
C ILE A 6 -14.07 -2.73 -4.83
N ASP A 7 -15.12 -2.09 -5.34
CA ASP A 7 -16.39 -1.78 -4.69
C ASP A 7 -16.21 -0.86 -3.45
N ALA A 8 -15.28 0.10 -3.55
CA ALA A 8 -15.06 1.09 -2.50
C ALA A 8 -16.14 2.19 -2.46
N ASP A 9 -16.80 2.44 -3.59
CA ASP A 9 -17.98 3.30 -3.73
C ASP A 9 -19.21 2.76 -2.98
N VAL A 10 -19.25 1.45 -2.70
CA VAL A 10 -20.31 0.82 -1.88
C VAL A 10 -19.81 0.34 -0.50
N SER A 11 -18.57 0.69 -0.13
CA SER A 11 -18.07 0.46 1.24
C SER A 11 -18.80 1.33 2.27
N SER A 12 -18.52 1.11 3.56
CA SER A 12 -19.05 1.93 4.66
C SER A 12 -18.76 3.42 4.53
N THR A 13 -17.67 3.77 3.83
CA THR A 13 -17.32 5.16 3.54
C THR A 13 -17.85 5.67 2.21
N LYS A 14 -18.45 4.80 1.38
CA LYS A 14 -18.99 5.14 0.06
C LYS A 14 -18.07 6.05 -0.75
N ALA A 15 -16.81 5.64 -0.87
CA ALA A 15 -15.75 6.47 -1.42
C ALA A 15 -16.14 7.03 -2.80
N GLY A 16 -16.25 8.36 -2.89
CA GLY A 16 -16.65 9.08 -4.10
C GLY A 16 -18.03 9.74 -4.00
N ASP A 17 -18.73 9.64 -2.85
CA ASP A 17 -19.99 10.33 -2.60
C ASP A 17 -19.81 11.74 -1.98
N GLY A 18 -18.57 12.13 -1.70
CA GLY A 18 -18.19 13.43 -1.15
C GLY A 18 -18.28 13.51 0.38
N THR A 19 -18.47 12.38 1.08
CA THR A 19 -18.67 12.37 2.54
C THR A 19 -17.83 11.34 3.29
N GLY A 20 -17.19 10.40 2.59
CA GLY A 20 -16.38 9.36 3.19
C GLY A 20 -15.22 9.90 4.03
N SER A 21 -15.04 9.33 5.23
CA SER A 21 -13.88 9.62 6.07
C SER A 21 -13.52 8.42 6.95
N VAL A 22 -12.25 8.03 6.96
CA VAL A 22 -11.67 7.02 7.84
C VAL A 22 -10.85 7.71 8.92
N THR A 23 -11.06 7.34 10.18
CA THR A 23 -10.34 7.90 11.34
C THR A 23 -9.90 6.79 12.29
N GLY A 24 -8.99 7.10 13.22
CA GLY A 24 -8.53 6.14 14.23
C GLY A 24 -7.59 5.05 13.70
N VAL A 25 -7.12 5.17 12.46
CA VAL A 25 -6.11 4.32 11.82
C VAL A 25 -5.07 5.22 11.18
N ARG A 26 -3.80 4.81 11.23
CA ARG A 26 -2.71 5.51 10.55
C ARG A 26 -2.03 4.63 9.51
N VAL A 27 -1.84 5.16 8.31
CA VAL A 27 -1.13 4.49 7.24
C VAL A 27 0.24 5.15 7.01
N TYR A 28 1.30 4.36 7.15
CA TYR A 28 2.67 4.78 6.89
C TYR A 28 3.03 4.44 5.45
N ILE A 29 3.43 5.45 4.68
CA ILE A 29 3.89 5.32 3.29
C ILE A 29 5.41 5.27 3.30
N ILE A 30 5.97 4.06 3.22
CA ILE A 30 7.41 3.81 3.19
C ILE A 30 7.88 3.89 1.73
N ASP A 31 8.29 5.08 1.30
CA ASP A 31 8.47 5.41 -0.12
C ASP A 31 9.44 6.61 -0.31
N THR A 32 9.20 7.43 -1.33
CA THR A 32 9.94 8.64 -1.73
C THR A 32 9.54 9.90 -0.95
N GLY A 33 8.64 9.76 0.04
CA GLY A 33 8.03 10.85 0.79
C GLY A 33 6.56 11.04 0.41
N ILE A 34 5.93 12.08 0.96
CA ILE A 34 4.61 12.57 0.53
C ILE A 34 4.74 14.08 0.40
N GLN A 35 4.12 14.72 -0.59
CA GLN A 35 3.96 16.18 -0.55
C GLN A 35 3.15 16.54 0.70
N LEU A 36 3.82 17.07 1.73
CA LEU A 36 3.26 17.18 3.08
C LEU A 36 2.09 18.18 3.15
N ASN A 37 2.03 19.12 2.21
CA ASN A 37 0.98 20.13 2.09
C ASN A 37 -0.01 19.87 0.93
N HIS A 38 -0.08 18.64 0.40
CA HIS A 38 -1.03 18.33 -0.68
C HIS A 38 -2.46 18.53 -0.16
N PRO A 39 -3.29 19.38 -0.80
CA PRO A 39 -4.60 19.76 -0.27
C PRO A 39 -5.56 18.58 -0.12
N ASP A 40 -5.42 17.59 -1.00
CA ASP A 40 -6.24 16.37 -1.03
C ASP A 40 -5.83 15.29 0.00
N LEU A 41 -4.71 15.46 0.70
CA LEU A 41 -4.19 14.44 1.62
C LEU A 41 -4.30 14.90 3.08
N ASN A 42 -4.50 13.95 3.99
CA ASN A 42 -4.43 14.16 5.44
C ASN A 42 -3.07 13.69 5.98
N VAL A 43 -2.01 14.44 5.66
CA VAL A 43 -0.65 14.09 6.07
C VAL A 43 -0.38 14.63 7.48
N VAL A 44 -0.23 13.72 8.45
CA VAL A 44 -0.10 14.08 9.88
C VAL A 44 1.35 14.16 10.36
N GLY A 45 2.32 13.82 9.51
CA GLY A 45 3.74 13.93 9.81
C GLY A 45 4.63 13.22 8.79
N GLY A 46 5.94 13.32 9.00
CA GLY A 46 6.91 12.63 8.18
C GLY A 46 8.28 12.49 8.82
N VAL A 47 9.05 11.50 8.34
CA VAL A 47 10.45 11.27 8.70
C VAL A 47 11.27 10.95 7.45
N ASP A 48 12.55 11.34 7.45
CA ASP A 48 13.48 11.12 6.35
C ASP A 48 14.67 10.26 6.78
N PHE A 49 14.93 9.21 6.01
CA PHE A 49 16.09 8.32 6.14
C PHE A 49 17.06 8.42 4.97
N THR A 50 16.79 9.30 4.00
CA THR A 50 17.64 9.50 2.81
C THR A 50 18.78 10.49 3.04
N GLY A 51 18.69 11.28 4.10
CA GLY A 51 19.64 12.36 4.40
C GLY A 51 19.34 13.66 3.66
N LYS A 52 18.15 13.79 3.05
CA LYS A 52 17.67 15.01 2.39
C LYS A 52 17.31 16.10 3.40
N GLY A 53 16.88 15.73 4.60
CA GLY A 53 16.46 16.63 5.67
C GLY A 53 14.97 16.99 5.66
N THR A 54 14.18 16.37 4.79
CA THR A 54 12.71 16.52 4.74
C THR A 54 12.07 15.23 4.23
N ALA A 55 10.86 14.94 4.73
CA ALA A 55 10.01 13.85 4.24
C ALA A 55 9.13 14.26 3.04
N ASP A 56 9.25 15.51 2.57
CA ASP A 56 8.60 15.96 1.34
C ASP A 56 9.05 15.12 0.14
N ASP A 57 8.07 14.80 -0.70
CA ASP A 57 8.28 14.04 -1.92
C ASP A 57 8.95 14.88 -3.00
N GLY A 58 10.09 14.39 -3.49
CA GLY A 58 10.81 14.99 -4.62
C GLY A 58 10.76 14.14 -5.89
N ASN A 59 10.06 13.00 -5.86
CA ASN A 59 9.90 12.08 -6.98
C ASN A 59 8.47 12.06 -7.53
N GLY A 60 7.47 12.09 -6.65
CA GLY A 60 6.06 12.01 -6.96
C GLY A 60 5.44 10.64 -6.72
N HIS A 61 6.23 9.57 -6.69
CA HIS A 61 5.73 8.20 -6.51
C HIS A 61 5.04 8.02 -5.15
N GLY A 62 5.63 8.51 -4.06
CA GLY A 62 5.07 8.34 -2.71
C GLY A 62 3.81 9.17 -2.50
N THR A 63 3.74 10.37 -3.06
CA THR A 63 2.50 11.17 -3.11
C THR A 63 1.40 10.46 -3.90
N HIS A 64 1.75 9.79 -5.01
CA HIS A 64 0.80 9.01 -5.81
C HIS A 64 0.24 7.81 -5.06
N VAL A 65 1.13 7.05 -4.42
CA VAL A 65 0.78 5.93 -3.55
C VAL A 65 -0.13 6.39 -2.41
N ALA A 66 0.19 7.50 -1.75
CA ALA A 66 -0.59 8.05 -0.65
C ALA A 66 -2.03 8.41 -1.05
N GLY A 67 -2.23 8.99 -2.24
CA GLY A 67 -3.57 9.30 -2.74
C GLY A 67 -4.43 8.08 -2.99
N ILE A 68 -3.86 6.98 -3.50
CA ILE A 68 -4.60 5.73 -3.71
C ILE A 68 -5.10 5.18 -2.37
N VAL A 69 -4.27 5.30 -1.32
CA VAL A 69 -4.69 4.91 0.03
C VAL A 69 -5.81 5.80 0.53
N GLY A 70 -5.64 7.13 0.52
CA GLY A 70 -6.39 8.00 1.42
C GLY A 70 -6.63 9.43 0.97
N ALA A 71 -6.61 9.72 -0.34
CA ALA A 71 -7.13 11.00 -0.84
C ALA A 71 -8.55 11.26 -0.32
N LYS A 72 -8.86 12.52 -0.03
CA LYS A 72 -10.12 12.94 0.59
C LYS A 72 -11.28 12.72 -0.37
N ASP A 73 -12.45 12.47 0.20
CA ASP A 73 -13.68 12.40 -0.58
C ASP A 73 -14.31 13.79 -0.66
N ASP A 74 -13.70 14.70 -1.44
CA ASP A 74 -14.08 16.12 -1.46
C ASP A 74 -14.30 16.73 -2.88
N ASN A 75 -14.41 15.87 -3.89
CA ASN A 75 -14.64 16.20 -5.31
C ASN A 75 -13.58 17.11 -5.98
N ASN A 76 -12.47 17.45 -5.30
CA ASN A 76 -11.48 18.38 -5.86
C ASN A 76 -10.44 17.69 -6.76
N TYR A 77 -10.13 16.42 -6.49
CA TYR A 77 -9.05 15.68 -7.15
C TYR A 77 -9.44 14.24 -7.46
N VAL A 78 -9.01 13.30 -6.62
CA VAL A 78 -9.31 11.87 -6.66
C VAL A 78 -9.83 11.46 -5.29
N VAL A 79 -10.33 10.25 -5.17
CA VAL A 79 -10.71 9.67 -3.87
C VAL A 79 -9.86 8.44 -3.60
N GLY A 80 -9.40 8.30 -2.36
CA GLY A 80 -8.66 7.13 -1.90
C GLY A 80 -9.59 5.98 -1.51
N VAL A 81 -9.03 4.79 -1.32
CA VAL A 81 -9.81 3.62 -0.84
C VAL A 81 -10.28 3.81 0.60
N ALA A 82 -9.49 4.47 1.45
CA ALA A 82 -9.82 4.84 2.82
C ALA A 82 -9.81 6.37 2.94
N PRO A 83 -10.85 7.08 2.49
CA PRO A 83 -10.79 8.53 2.30
C PRO A 83 -10.40 9.27 3.58
N GLY A 84 -9.45 10.20 3.48
CA GLY A 84 -9.05 11.07 4.59
C GLY A 84 -8.31 10.39 5.76
N VAL A 85 -7.97 9.09 5.65
CA VAL A 85 -7.18 8.41 6.69
C VAL A 85 -5.88 9.14 6.98
N GLU A 86 -5.40 9.09 8.23
CA GLU A 86 -4.13 9.71 8.59
C GLU A 86 -2.97 9.06 7.81
N LEU A 87 -2.26 9.86 7.03
CA LEU A 87 -1.10 9.45 6.26
C LEU A 87 0.19 9.95 6.93
N PHE A 88 1.19 9.09 7.05
CA PHE A 88 2.51 9.45 7.58
C PHE A 88 3.60 9.13 6.55
N ALA A 89 4.41 10.13 6.19
CA ALA A 89 5.47 9.98 5.22
C ALA A 89 6.71 9.33 5.85
N VAL A 90 7.18 8.20 5.29
CA VAL A 90 8.45 7.57 5.70
C VAL A 90 9.35 7.53 4.47
N LYS A 91 10.13 8.60 4.28
CA LYS A 91 10.99 8.77 3.11
C LYS A 91 12.25 7.92 3.26
N VAL A 92 12.32 6.83 2.50
CA VAL A 92 13.46 5.90 2.45
C VAL A 92 14.10 5.83 1.07
N LEU A 93 13.40 6.34 0.05
CA LEU A 93 13.88 6.48 -1.32
C LEU A 93 14.11 7.97 -1.63
N GLY A 94 15.20 8.28 -2.32
CA GLY A 94 15.53 9.65 -2.74
C GLY A 94 14.67 10.13 -3.90
N ASP A 95 14.92 11.37 -4.34
CA ASP A 95 14.15 12.04 -5.40
C ASP A 95 14.26 11.32 -6.78
N ASN A 96 15.27 10.45 -6.95
CA ASN A 96 15.43 9.56 -8.10
C ASN A 96 14.71 8.21 -7.97
N GLY A 97 13.94 7.99 -6.91
CA GLY A 97 13.21 6.72 -6.65
C GLY A 97 14.08 5.57 -6.13
N SER A 98 15.35 5.83 -5.78
CA SER A 98 16.28 4.80 -5.30
C SER A 98 16.64 4.99 -3.82
N GLY A 99 16.94 3.89 -3.12
CA GLY A 99 17.38 3.92 -1.73
C GLY A 99 18.16 2.66 -1.35
N SER A 100 18.93 2.74 -0.27
CA SER A 100 19.67 1.58 0.27
C SER A 100 18.77 0.72 1.16
N PHE A 101 19.09 -0.56 1.30
CA PHE A 101 18.40 -1.42 2.27
C PHE A 101 18.48 -0.86 3.70
N SER A 102 19.58 -0.22 4.09
CA SER A 102 19.70 0.39 5.42
C SER A 102 18.66 1.49 5.66
N ASN A 103 18.36 2.31 4.65
CA ASN A 103 17.35 3.36 4.75
C ASN A 103 15.96 2.75 4.88
N VAL A 104 15.66 1.74 4.05
CA VAL A 104 14.37 1.04 4.09
C VAL A 104 14.17 0.33 5.43
N ILE A 105 15.18 -0.38 5.94
CA ILE A 105 15.16 -1.03 7.26
C ILE A 105 14.93 0.03 8.36
N SER A 106 15.63 1.17 8.31
CA SER A 106 15.43 2.25 9.30
C SER A 106 13.99 2.79 9.29
N GLY A 107 13.36 2.88 8.11
CA GLY A 107 11.95 3.22 7.98
C GLY A 107 11.02 2.17 8.61
N VAL A 108 11.26 0.89 8.35
CA VAL A 108 10.51 -0.23 8.95
C VAL A 108 10.68 -0.24 10.48
N ASP A 109 11.89 -0.05 10.98
CA ASP A 109 12.19 0.02 12.41
C ASP A 109 11.47 1.20 13.07
N PHE A 110 11.45 2.36 12.41
CA PHE A 110 10.69 3.52 12.90
C PHE A 110 9.19 3.21 13.04
N VAL A 111 8.56 2.65 12.00
CA VAL A 111 7.14 2.27 12.05
C VAL A 111 6.88 1.25 13.17
N THR A 112 7.78 0.29 13.34
CA THR A 112 7.73 -0.69 14.44
C THR A 112 7.74 0.01 15.79
N GLN A 113 8.61 1.00 15.99
CA GLN A 113 8.66 1.76 17.24
C GLN A 113 7.41 2.61 17.45
N GLN A 114 6.81 3.17 16.40
CA GLN A 114 5.53 3.87 16.52
C GLN A 114 4.42 2.95 17.05
N LYS A 115 4.40 1.69 16.59
CA LYS A 115 3.45 0.68 17.07
C LYS A 115 3.71 0.27 18.52
N LEU A 116 4.97 0.04 18.89
CA LEU A 116 5.34 -0.34 20.26
C LEU A 116 5.05 0.78 21.27
N ASN A 117 5.23 2.04 20.87
CA ASN A 117 4.91 3.19 21.72
C ASN A 117 3.40 3.45 21.82
N ASN A 118 2.62 3.05 20.82
CA ASN A 118 1.16 3.24 20.77
C ASN A 118 0.45 1.92 20.42
N PRO A 119 0.44 0.93 21.32
CA PRO A 119 -0.02 -0.42 21.00
C PRO A 119 -1.51 -0.48 20.61
N SER A 120 -2.32 0.47 21.09
CA SER A 120 -3.76 0.59 20.76
C SER A 120 -4.04 1.21 19.40
N LEU A 121 -3.10 1.92 18.78
CA LEU A 121 -3.28 2.54 17.46
C LEU A 121 -3.18 1.46 16.37
N PRO A 122 -4.21 1.23 15.55
CA PRO A 122 -4.10 0.42 14.34
C PRO A 122 -3.16 1.09 13.33
N ILE A 123 -2.17 0.33 12.85
CA ILE A 123 -1.16 0.80 11.91
C ILE A 123 -1.10 -0.11 10.69
N VAL A 124 -1.18 0.50 9.52
CA VAL A 124 -0.89 -0.13 8.22
C VAL A 124 0.37 0.51 7.66
N ALA A 125 1.27 -0.30 7.08
CA ALA A 125 2.44 0.15 6.36
C ALA A 125 2.34 -0.32 4.91
N ASN A 126 2.48 0.61 3.97
CA ASN A 126 2.54 0.29 2.55
C ASN A 126 3.98 0.43 2.05
N MET A 127 4.50 -0.66 1.46
CA MET A 127 5.82 -0.69 0.81
C MET A 127 5.64 -0.94 -0.69
N SER A 128 5.56 0.16 -1.44
CA SER A 128 5.48 0.15 -2.90
C SER A 128 6.85 0.18 -3.55
N LEU A 129 7.73 -0.68 -3.03
CA LEU A 129 9.14 -0.80 -3.39
C LEU A 129 9.58 -2.25 -3.25
N GLY A 130 10.70 -2.60 -3.87
CA GLY A 130 11.28 -3.92 -3.74
C GLY A 130 12.53 -4.08 -4.59
N ALA A 131 13.28 -5.14 -4.32
CA ALA A 131 14.48 -5.47 -5.07
C ALA A 131 14.59 -6.98 -5.26
N ARG A 132 15.21 -7.39 -6.37
CA ARG A 132 15.53 -8.79 -6.61
C ARG A 132 16.70 -9.21 -5.72
N THR A 133 16.45 -10.11 -4.79
CA THR A 133 17.39 -10.54 -3.74
C THR A 133 17.61 -12.06 -3.71
N GLY A 134 16.86 -12.80 -4.52
CA GLY A 134 16.82 -14.27 -4.47
C GLY A 134 15.77 -14.77 -3.49
N THR A 135 15.84 -16.05 -3.11
CA THR A 135 14.79 -16.72 -2.33
C THR A 135 15.04 -16.77 -0.83
N THR A 136 16.23 -16.34 -0.38
CA THR A 136 16.61 -16.37 1.02
C THR A 136 16.27 -15.04 1.66
N TYR A 137 15.61 -15.09 2.82
CA TYR A 137 15.33 -13.88 3.61
C TYR A 137 16.63 -13.16 3.96
N ASN A 138 16.64 -11.85 3.78
CA ASN A 138 17.70 -10.96 4.19
C ASN A 138 17.25 -10.06 5.37
N SER A 139 18.08 -9.09 5.73
CA SER A 139 17.82 -8.19 6.86
C SER A 139 16.54 -7.36 6.70
N LEU A 140 16.18 -6.97 5.47
CA LEU A 140 14.92 -6.26 5.23
C LEU A 140 13.72 -7.16 5.50
N ASP A 141 13.75 -8.41 5.03
CA ASP A 141 12.66 -9.37 5.26
C ASP A 141 12.46 -9.61 6.76
N ASN A 142 13.57 -9.79 7.50
CA ASN A 142 13.53 -9.97 8.95
C ASN A 142 12.98 -8.72 9.67
N ALA A 143 13.33 -7.51 9.23
CA ALA A 143 12.79 -6.27 9.80
C ALA A 143 11.27 -6.18 9.59
N VAL A 144 10.78 -6.50 8.39
CA VAL A 144 9.34 -6.51 8.08
C VAL A 144 8.62 -7.56 8.92
N VAL A 145 9.15 -8.79 9.04
CA VAL A 145 8.59 -9.85 9.90
C VAL A 145 8.50 -9.39 11.35
N ASN A 146 9.53 -8.75 11.89
CA ASN A 146 9.53 -8.24 13.25
C ASN A 146 8.51 -7.10 13.45
N SER A 147 8.37 -6.23 12.46
CA SER A 147 7.37 -5.17 12.45
C SER A 147 5.94 -5.73 12.47
N ILE A 148 5.68 -6.77 11.67
CA ILE A 148 4.39 -7.47 11.66
C ILE A 148 4.11 -8.13 13.02
N LYS A 149 5.12 -8.77 13.63
CA LYS A 149 4.98 -9.34 14.98
C LYS A 149 4.67 -8.29 16.05
N ALA A 150 5.12 -7.05 15.88
CA ALA A 150 4.75 -5.94 16.75
C ALA A 150 3.30 -5.45 16.55
N GLY A 151 2.59 -5.95 15.54
CA GLY A 151 1.18 -5.66 15.28
C GLY A 151 0.93 -4.68 14.14
N VAL A 152 1.92 -4.43 13.27
CA VAL A 152 1.76 -3.60 12.06
C VAL A 152 1.28 -4.47 10.89
N VAL A 153 0.28 -4.00 10.15
CA VAL A 153 -0.16 -4.66 8.90
C VAL A 153 0.70 -4.17 7.74
N TYR A 154 1.25 -5.06 6.92
CA TYR A 154 2.05 -4.68 5.74
C TYR A 154 1.37 -5.06 4.43
N THR A 155 1.31 -4.11 3.50
CA THR A 155 0.96 -4.34 2.10
C THR A 155 2.18 -4.06 1.23
N ILE A 156 2.56 -5.03 0.41
CA ILE A 156 3.84 -5.01 -0.32
C ILE A 156 3.58 -5.24 -1.81
N ALA A 157 4.18 -4.39 -2.65
CA ALA A 157 4.15 -4.58 -4.10
C ALA A 157 4.91 -5.84 -4.51
N ALA A 158 4.30 -6.71 -5.33
CA ALA A 158 4.96 -7.95 -5.77
C ALA A 158 6.20 -7.73 -6.64
N GLY A 159 6.31 -6.56 -7.29
CA GLY A 159 7.36 -6.20 -8.25
C GLY A 159 6.87 -6.26 -9.71
N ASN A 160 7.68 -5.70 -10.63
CA ASN A 160 7.24 -5.34 -11.99
C ASN A 160 8.07 -5.98 -13.11
N ASP A 161 8.70 -7.14 -12.87
CA ASP A 161 9.59 -7.79 -13.84
C ASP A 161 8.95 -8.97 -14.59
N GLY A 162 7.65 -9.22 -14.37
CA GLY A 162 6.96 -10.39 -14.93
C GLY A 162 7.55 -11.72 -14.44
N ALA A 163 8.12 -11.73 -13.23
CA ALA A 163 8.89 -12.83 -12.65
C ALA A 163 8.24 -13.43 -11.39
N ASP A 164 8.77 -14.56 -10.90
CA ASP A 164 8.29 -15.19 -9.66
C ASP A 164 8.67 -14.33 -8.44
N ALA A 165 7.67 -13.84 -7.69
CA ALA A 165 7.81 -12.92 -6.57
C ALA A 165 8.66 -13.49 -5.42
N LYS A 166 8.85 -14.81 -5.36
CA LYS A 166 9.76 -15.45 -4.38
C LYS A 166 11.21 -14.97 -4.45
N ASN A 167 11.60 -14.34 -5.56
CA ASN A 167 12.97 -13.84 -5.77
C ASN A 167 13.17 -12.39 -5.31
N TYR A 168 12.17 -11.78 -4.66
CA TYR A 168 12.10 -10.36 -4.38
C TYR A 168 11.85 -10.10 -2.89
N SER A 169 12.61 -9.16 -2.34
CA SER A 169 12.39 -8.65 -0.98
C SER A 169 11.79 -7.24 -1.04
N PRO A 170 10.81 -6.90 -0.19
CA PRO A 170 10.20 -7.76 0.84
C PRO A 170 8.99 -8.57 0.33
N ALA A 171 8.77 -8.65 -0.98
CA ALA A 171 7.61 -9.33 -1.59
C ALA A 171 7.50 -10.83 -1.26
N HIS A 172 8.58 -11.48 -0.82
CA HIS A 172 8.52 -12.88 -0.40
C HIS A 172 8.28 -13.09 1.11
N VAL A 173 8.04 -12.02 1.87
CA VAL A 173 7.66 -12.08 3.29
C VAL A 173 6.23 -12.61 3.42
N LYS A 174 6.09 -13.86 3.88
CA LYS A 174 4.81 -14.59 3.93
C LYS A 174 3.80 -14.02 4.93
N GLU A 175 4.28 -13.32 5.95
CA GLU A 175 3.46 -12.69 6.98
C GLU A 175 2.81 -11.38 6.50
N ALA A 176 3.32 -10.78 5.42
CA ALA A 176 2.77 -9.59 4.80
C ALA A 176 1.64 -9.95 3.81
N ILE A 177 0.99 -8.92 3.27
CA ILE A 177 0.03 -9.05 2.16
C ILE A 177 0.74 -8.62 0.87
N THR A 178 1.13 -9.58 0.05
CA THR A 178 1.84 -9.35 -1.21
C THR A 178 0.86 -9.20 -2.36
N VAL A 179 0.97 -8.07 -3.09
CA VAL A 179 -0.08 -7.60 -4.00
C VAL A 179 0.38 -7.60 -5.45
N GLY A 180 -0.32 -8.37 -6.29
CA GLY A 180 -0.19 -8.35 -7.75
C GLY A 180 -1.04 -7.26 -8.41
N ALA A 181 -0.75 -6.93 -9.68
CA ALA A 181 -1.45 -5.89 -10.43
C ALA A 181 -2.29 -6.45 -11.58
N TYR A 182 -3.46 -5.85 -11.81
CA TYR A 182 -4.30 -6.11 -12.99
C TYR A 182 -4.87 -4.80 -13.59
N ASP A 183 -5.43 -4.90 -14.79
CA ASP A 183 -6.00 -3.78 -15.56
C ASP A 183 -7.54 -3.68 -15.52
N GLU A 184 -8.10 -2.61 -16.10
CA GLU A 184 -9.55 -2.36 -16.13
C GLU A 184 -10.37 -3.47 -16.82
N SER A 185 -9.72 -4.33 -17.61
CA SER A 185 -10.34 -5.50 -18.25
C SER A 185 -10.20 -6.79 -17.42
N ASN A 186 -9.85 -6.67 -16.14
CA ASN A 186 -9.56 -7.78 -15.23
C ASN A 186 -8.39 -8.66 -15.66
N LYS A 187 -7.50 -8.19 -16.56
CA LYS A 187 -6.37 -8.99 -17.00
C LYS A 187 -5.18 -8.73 -16.09
N PHE A 188 -4.56 -9.82 -15.62
CA PHE A 188 -3.32 -9.73 -14.87
C PHE A 188 -2.25 -8.99 -15.69
N ALA A 189 -1.62 -7.99 -15.10
CA ALA A 189 -0.68 -7.14 -15.80
C ALA A 189 0.57 -7.94 -16.20
N THR A 190 1.02 -7.78 -17.44
CA THR A 190 2.16 -8.55 -17.98
C THR A 190 3.46 -8.32 -17.22
N PHE A 191 3.64 -7.11 -16.68
CA PHE A 191 4.76 -6.74 -15.83
C PHE A 191 4.63 -7.26 -14.39
N SER A 192 3.44 -7.60 -13.90
CA SER A 192 3.28 -7.98 -12.50
C SER A 192 4.07 -9.25 -12.22
N ASN A 193 4.88 -9.22 -11.17
CA ASN A 193 5.43 -10.43 -10.60
C ASN A 193 4.29 -11.33 -10.11
N TRP A 194 4.55 -12.63 -10.11
CA TRP A 194 3.54 -13.69 -9.97
C TRP A 194 4.04 -14.80 -9.04
N GLY A 195 3.20 -15.79 -8.78
CA GLY A 195 3.56 -17.00 -8.04
C GLY A 195 2.80 -17.18 -6.74
N SER A 196 3.13 -18.25 -6.03
CA SER A 196 2.37 -18.72 -4.85
C SER A 196 2.53 -17.85 -3.60
N LEU A 197 3.33 -16.79 -3.68
CA LEU A 197 3.50 -15.83 -2.59
C LEU A 197 2.60 -14.60 -2.73
N LEU A 198 1.92 -14.42 -3.86
CA LEU A 198 0.89 -13.39 -3.97
C LEU A 198 -0.35 -13.82 -3.18
N ASP A 199 -0.77 -12.98 -2.25
CA ASP A 199 -1.97 -13.20 -1.44
C ASP A 199 -3.22 -12.75 -2.18
N ILE A 200 -3.13 -11.60 -2.86
CA ILE A 200 -4.25 -10.97 -3.56
C ILE A 200 -3.74 -10.08 -4.70
N ASN A 201 -4.63 -9.67 -5.59
CA ASN A 201 -4.35 -8.68 -6.62
C ASN A 201 -5.20 -7.42 -6.42
N ALA A 202 -4.76 -6.32 -7.01
CA ALA A 202 -5.51 -5.07 -7.01
C ALA A 202 -5.30 -4.28 -8.33
N PRO A 203 -6.15 -3.28 -8.61
CA PRO A 203 -5.97 -2.37 -9.73
C PRO A 203 -4.57 -1.74 -9.72
N GLY A 204 -3.80 -1.95 -10.78
CA GLY A 204 -2.42 -1.46 -10.86
C GLY A 204 -2.02 -0.89 -12.21
N VAL A 205 -2.93 -0.81 -13.18
CA VAL A 205 -2.66 -0.32 -14.54
C VAL A 205 -3.48 0.94 -14.82
N ARG A 206 -2.82 2.03 -15.24
CA ARG A 206 -3.45 3.34 -15.49
C ARG A 206 -4.28 3.82 -14.28
N ILE A 207 -3.64 3.91 -13.13
CA ILE A 207 -4.25 4.40 -11.89
C ILE A 207 -4.00 5.90 -11.77
N LEU A 208 -5.08 6.68 -11.81
CA LEU A 208 -5.08 8.10 -11.52
C LEU A 208 -5.00 8.30 -9.99
N SER A 209 -4.08 9.16 -9.54
CA SER A 209 -3.96 9.54 -8.12
C SER A 209 -3.32 10.92 -7.98
N THR A 210 -3.20 11.42 -6.74
CA THR A 210 -2.47 12.64 -6.38
C THR A 210 -1.02 12.60 -6.86
N TYR A 211 -0.40 13.77 -7.04
CA TYR A 211 0.98 13.89 -7.47
C TYR A 211 1.57 15.22 -6.98
N ILE A 212 2.90 15.32 -7.03
CA ILE A 212 3.60 16.53 -6.57
C ILE A 212 3.13 17.79 -7.33
N GLY A 213 3.24 18.94 -6.68
CA GLY A 213 2.72 20.21 -7.20
C GLY A 213 1.21 20.37 -7.02
N SER A 214 0.62 19.67 -6.04
CA SER A 214 -0.83 19.64 -5.79
C SER A 214 -1.64 19.28 -7.04
N SER A 215 -1.21 18.21 -7.72
CA SER A 215 -1.73 17.79 -9.02
C SER A 215 -2.14 16.32 -9.01
N THR A 216 -2.45 15.77 -10.19
CA THR A 216 -2.74 14.34 -10.35
C THR A 216 -1.91 13.75 -11.47
N ALA A 217 -1.56 12.48 -11.38
CA ALA A 217 -0.89 11.73 -12.43
C ALA A 217 -1.48 10.33 -12.59
N THR A 218 -1.29 9.73 -13.76
CA THR A 218 -1.69 8.36 -14.06
C THR A 218 -0.47 7.48 -14.17
N LEU A 219 -0.30 6.54 -13.23
CA LEU A 219 0.84 5.62 -13.18
C LEU A 219 0.39 4.15 -13.30
N SER A 220 1.35 3.25 -13.51
CA SER A 220 1.11 1.80 -13.55
C SER A 220 2.22 1.05 -12.83
N GLY A 221 1.86 0.02 -12.08
CA GLY A 221 2.77 -0.83 -11.34
C GLY A 221 2.06 -1.60 -10.23
N THR A 222 2.71 -2.64 -9.72
CA THR A 222 2.31 -3.26 -8.42
C THR A 222 2.39 -2.25 -7.27
N SER A 223 3.20 -1.20 -7.42
CA SER A 223 3.23 -0.02 -6.55
C SER A 223 1.92 0.77 -6.52
N MET A 224 1.08 0.69 -7.55
CA MET A 224 -0.26 1.29 -7.54
C MET A 224 -1.31 0.28 -7.05
N ALA A 225 -1.04 -1.02 -7.15
CA ALA A 225 -1.91 -2.07 -6.64
C ALA A 225 -1.85 -2.20 -5.11
N ALA A 226 -0.65 -2.25 -4.53
CA ALA A 226 -0.44 -2.36 -3.09
C ALA A 226 -1.21 -1.32 -2.23
N PRO A 227 -1.24 -0.02 -2.58
CA PRO A 227 -1.96 0.97 -1.78
C PRO A 227 -3.50 0.82 -1.82
N HIS A 228 -4.09 0.18 -2.83
CA HIS A 228 -5.52 -0.16 -2.77
C HIS A 228 -5.79 -1.14 -1.61
N VAL A 229 -4.89 -2.12 -1.43
CA VAL A 229 -4.99 -3.10 -0.33
C VAL A 229 -4.65 -2.44 1.01
N ALA A 230 -3.75 -1.45 1.03
CA ALA A 230 -3.48 -0.68 2.25
C ALA A 230 -4.71 0.09 2.73
N GLY A 231 -5.42 0.73 1.80
CA GLY A 231 -6.70 1.39 2.10
C GLY A 231 -7.77 0.39 2.56
N ALA A 232 -7.88 -0.79 1.91
CA ALA A 232 -8.78 -1.86 2.36
C ALA A 232 -8.47 -2.32 3.80
N ALA A 233 -7.19 -2.50 4.12
CA ALA A 233 -6.76 -2.85 5.48
C ALA A 233 -7.10 -1.73 6.48
N ALA A 234 -6.93 -0.47 6.10
CA ALA A 234 -7.27 0.67 6.95
C ALA A 234 -8.78 0.78 7.21
N LEU A 235 -9.61 0.60 6.18
CA LEU A 235 -11.07 0.52 6.32
C LEU A 235 -11.46 -0.60 7.30
N TYR A 236 -10.93 -1.81 7.09
CA TYR A 236 -11.24 -2.94 7.96
C TYR A 236 -10.82 -2.69 9.42
N LEU A 237 -9.61 -2.15 9.64
CA LEU A 237 -9.10 -1.83 10.99
C LEU A 237 -9.88 -0.70 11.67
N SER A 238 -10.43 0.26 10.93
CA SER A 238 -11.25 1.33 11.52
C SER A 238 -12.50 0.79 12.23
N ARG A 239 -13.00 -0.35 11.76
CA ARG A 239 -14.15 -1.07 12.35
C ARG A 239 -13.73 -2.21 13.29
N ASN A 240 -12.49 -2.68 13.17
CA ASN A 240 -11.95 -3.82 13.91
C ASN A 240 -10.56 -3.47 14.50
N PRO A 241 -10.46 -2.47 15.39
CA PRO A 241 -9.17 -1.88 15.79
C PRO A 241 -8.25 -2.84 16.54
N SER A 242 -8.80 -3.93 17.10
CA SER A 242 -8.04 -4.97 17.79
C SER A 242 -7.61 -6.13 16.88
N ALA A 243 -7.95 -6.11 15.59
CA ALA A 243 -7.59 -7.20 14.68
C ALA A 243 -6.07 -7.29 14.52
N THR A 244 -5.53 -8.50 14.63
CA THR A 244 -4.11 -8.75 14.41
C THR A 244 -3.76 -8.68 12.92
N PRO A 245 -2.49 -8.48 12.55
CA PRO A 245 -2.10 -8.47 11.13
C PRO A 245 -2.51 -9.72 10.36
N GLN A 246 -2.42 -10.89 10.99
CA GLN A 246 -2.89 -12.14 10.41
C GLN A 246 -4.41 -12.12 10.17
N GLN A 247 -5.21 -11.66 11.15
CA GLN A 247 -6.66 -11.55 10.98
C GLN A 247 -7.05 -10.58 9.86
N VAL A 248 -6.32 -9.46 9.71
CA VAL A 248 -6.53 -8.53 8.60
C VAL A 248 -6.23 -9.20 7.26
N ARG A 249 -5.05 -9.84 7.11
CA ARG A 249 -4.67 -10.58 5.90
C ARG A 249 -5.70 -11.64 5.54
N ASP A 250 -6.02 -12.52 6.48
CA ASP A 250 -6.93 -13.63 6.26
C ASP A 250 -8.34 -13.13 5.89
N ARG A 251 -8.78 -12.02 6.49
CA ARG A 251 -10.05 -11.38 6.14
C ARG A 251 -10.06 -10.82 4.72
N LEU A 252 -9.05 -10.04 4.34
CA LEU A 252 -8.98 -9.44 3.00
C LEU A 252 -8.94 -10.53 1.90
N VAL A 253 -8.20 -11.61 2.14
CA VAL A 253 -8.15 -12.76 1.21
C VAL A 253 -9.50 -13.49 1.16
N ALA A 254 -10.14 -13.74 2.30
CA ALA A 254 -11.43 -14.44 2.36
C ALA A 254 -12.57 -13.65 1.68
N ASP A 255 -12.58 -12.33 1.77
CA ASP A 255 -13.57 -11.47 1.10
C ASP A 255 -13.24 -11.23 -0.39
N GLY A 256 -12.00 -11.51 -0.79
CA GLY A 256 -11.50 -11.30 -2.14
C GLY A 256 -12.35 -12.00 -3.21
N LYS A 257 -12.44 -11.39 -4.38
CA LYS A 257 -13.29 -11.88 -5.48
C LYS A 257 -12.44 -12.47 -6.58
N ALA A 258 -12.77 -13.67 -7.03
CA ALA A 258 -12.08 -14.39 -8.12
C ALA A 258 -12.38 -13.78 -9.50
N TRP A 259 -12.05 -12.50 -9.67
CA TRP A 259 -12.37 -11.73 -10.86
C TRP A 259 -11.22 -11.64 -11.86
N VAL A 260 -9.98 -11.88 -11.42
CA VAL A 260 -8.80 -11.61 -12.24
C VAL A 260 -8.54 -12.77 -13.18
N SER A 261 -8.41 -12.47 -14.47
CA SER A 261 -7.91 -13.41 -15.46
C SER A 261 -6.40 -13.50 -15.34
N VAL A 262 -5.93 -14.60 -14.75
CA VAL A 262 -4.50 -14.85 -14.49
C VAL A 262 -4.02 -16.01 -15.35
N ASN A 263 -2.98 -15.78 -16.14
CA ASN A 263 -2.32 -16.79 -16.98
C ASN A 263 -0.93 -17.18 -16.47
N LYS A 264 -0.65 -16.92 -15.18
CA LYS A 264 0.63 -17.21 -14.51
C LYS A 264 0.46 -18.38 -13.53
N PRO A 265 1.45 -19.29 -13.45
CA PRO A 265 1.33 -20.49 -12.65
C PRO A 265 1.23 -20.17 -11.16
N ARG A 266 0.36 -20.91 -10.44
CA ARG A 266 0.21 -20.86 -8.98
C ARG A 266 -0.01 -19.44 -8.43
N THR A 267 -0.66 -18.58 -9.20
CA THR A 267 -0.91 -17.19 -8.83
C THR A 267 -2.39 -17.04 -8.52
N THR A 268 -2.73 -16.41 -7.40
CA THR A 268 -4.12 -16.15 -7.00
C THR A 268 -4.85 -15.34 -8.06
N ASN A 269 -6.13 -15.64 -8.29
CA ASN A 269 -7.03 -14.86 -9.15
C ASN A 269 -7.95 -13.91 -8.36
N LEU A 270 -7.71 -13.80 -7.05
CA LEU A 270 -8.49 -12.93 -6.16
C LEU A 270 -8.10 -11.47 -6.39
N SER A 271 -9.09 -10.61 -6.57
CA SER A 271 -8.99 -9.16 -6.41
C SER A 271 -9.39 -8.78 -5.00
N VAL A 272 -8.73 -7.76 -4.43
CA VAL A 272 -9.23 -7.07 -3.25
C VAL A 272 -10.64 -6.54 -3.50
N TYR A 273 -11.46 -6.60 -2.45
CA TYR A 273 -12.86 -6.21 -2.44
C TYR A 273 -13.17 -5.60 -1.08
N VAL A 274 -13.75 -4.40 -1.07
CA VAL A 274 -14.00 -3.64 0.17
C VAL A 274 -15.48 -3.41 0.45
N GLY A 275 -16.40 -3.83 -0.43
CA GLY A 275 -17.85 -3.65 -0.22
C GLY A 275 -18.44 -4.39 0.99
N ASN A 276 -17.65 -5.20 1.71
CA ASN A 276 -18.04 -5.81 3.00
C ASN A 276 -17.66 -4.94 4.21
N TYR A 277 -16.83 -3.92 4.00
CA TYR A 277 -16.27 -3.06 5.03
C TYR A 277 -17.01 -1.75 5.16
#